data_AF-A0A0C9VRY6-F1
#
_entry.id   AF-A0A0C9VRY6-F1
#
_cell.length_a   1.000
_cell.length_b   1.000
_cell.length_c   1.000
_cell.angle_alpha   90.00
_cell.angle_beta   90.00
_cell.angle_gamma   90.00
#
_symmetry.space_group_name_H-M   'P 1'
#
loop_
_entity.id
_entity.type
_entity.pdbx_description
1 polymer ?
#
loop_
_entity_poly.entity_id
_entity_poly.type
_entity_poly.pdbx_seq_one_letter_code
_entity_poly.pdbx_strand_id
1 'polypeptide(L)'
;MVSDSVPVSKLPQLVHETKEDLAKAGLKSTIVGHVGDGNFHALILFRDEKELNTVSDAVHRLIHRAIAMDGTCTGEHGVGVGKTEYLVEELGEDTVELMKTVKKAIDPLNLFNPGKVRFGFLRALHMSASLTSLRV
;
A
#
# COMPACT_ATOMS: atom_id res chain seq x y z
N MET A 1 5.76 10.10 5.41
CA MET A 1 6.95 9.66 4.66
C MET A 1 6.57 8.44 3.87
N VAL A 2 6.93 8.39 2.59
CA VAL A 2 6.67 7.25 1.71
C VAL A 2 8.02 6.78 1.18
N SER A 3 8.24 5.47 1.16
CA SER A 3 9.44 4.82 0.62
C SER A 3 9.05 3.94 -0.55
N ASP A 4 9.71 4.12 -1.69
CA ASP A 4 9.49 3.38 -2.94
C ASP A 4 10.85 3.11 -3.60
N SER A 5 10.95 2.01 -4.35
CA SER A 5 12.19 1.63 -5.03
C SER A 5 11.93 1.28 -6.49
N VAL A 6 12.90 1.53 -7.35
CA VAL A 6 12.89 1.17 -8.78
C VAL A 6 14.28 0.68 -9.18
N PRO A 7 14.45 0.03 -10.35
CA PRO A 7 15.77 -0.18 -10.90
C PRO A 7 16.60 1.11 -10.87
N VAL A 8 17.86 1.03 -10.43
CA VAL A 8 18.73 2.21 -10.21
C VAL A 8 18.78 3.14 -11.43
N SER A 9 18.73 2.56 -12.64
CA SER A 9 18.71 3.32 -13.90
C SER A 9 17.46 4.18 -14.10
N LYS A 10 16.34 3.85 -13.47
CA LYS A 10 15.06 4.57 -13.54
C LYS A 10 14.85 5.54 -12.36
N LEU A 11 15.63 5.42 -11.29
CA LEU A 11 15.50 6.27 -10.10
C LEU A 11 15.56 7.78 -10.40
N PRO A 12 16.50 8.30 -11.24
CA PRO A 12 16.53 9.73 -11.55
C PRO A 12 15.24 10.24 -12.18
N GLN A 13 14.64 9.44 -13.08
CA GLN A 13 13.38 9.76 -13.72
C GLN A 13 12.24 9.80 -12.70
N LEU A 14 12.09 8.76 -11.88
CA LEU A 14 11.05 8.69 -10.86
C LEU A 14 11.14 9.88 -9.89
N VAL A 15 12.34 10.21 -9.41
CA VAL A 15 12.57 11.36 -8.51
C VAL A 15 12.19 12.67 -9.20
N HIS A 16 12.57 12.86 -10.47
CA HIS A 16 12.24 14.07 -11.21
C HIS A 16 10.72 14.24 -11.37
N GLU A 17 10.04 13.22 -11.89
CA GLU A 17 8.59 13.25 -12.08
C GLU A 17 7.84 13.42 -10.76
N THR A 18 8.32 12.81 -9.66
CA THR A 18 7.73 12.95 -8.34
C THR A 18 7.86 14.39 -7.82
N LYS A 19 9.03 15.01 -7.98
CA LYS A 19 9.24 16.42 -7.60
C LYS A 19 8.32 17.35 -8.37
N GLU A 20 8.18 17.15 -9.68
CA GLU A 20 7.27 17.96 -10.49
C GLU A 20 5.82 17.80 -10.05
N ASP A 21 5.37 16.57 -9.81
CA ASP A 21 4.00 16.27 -9.39
C ASP A 21 3.67 16.90 -8.03
N LEU A 22 4.58 16.76 -7.05
CA LEU A 22 4.42 17.39 -5.73
C LEU A 22 4.40 18.92 -5.82
N ALA A 23 5.24 19.51 -6.68
CA ALA A 23 5.24 20.96 -6.91
C ALA A 23 3.94 21.45 -7.57
N LYS A 24 3.44 20.73 -8.59
CA LYS A 24 2.17 21.03 -9.27
C LYS A 24 0.98 20.93 -8.31
N ALA A 25 1.04 20.00 -7.35
CA ALA A 25 0.06 19.85 -6.28
C ALA A 25 0.17 20.90 -5.16
N GLY A 26 1.18 21.79 -5.20
CA GLY A 26 1.42 22.80 -4.17
C GLY A 26 1.92 22.22 -2.84
N LEU A 27 2.47 21.00 -2.84
CA LEU A 27 2.87 20.28 -1.64
C LEU A 27 4.32 20.57 -1.26
N LYS A 28 4.54 20.98 -0.02
CA LYS A 28 5.90 21.14 0.52
C LYS A 28 6.47 19.78 0.86
N SER A 29 7.58 19.42 0.21
CA SER A 29 8.19 18.11 0.37
C SER A 29 9.72 18.16 0.29
N THR A 30 10.37 17.10 0.78
CA THR A 30 11.79 16.83 0.54
C THR A 30 11.98 15.38 0.15
N ILE A 31 13.05 15.11 -0.60
CA ILE A 31 13.44 13.76 -1.01
C ILE A 31 14.84 13.46 -0.50
N VAL A 32 14.97 12.31 0.14
CA VAL A 32 16.25 11.68 0.52
C VAL A 32 16.25 10.27 -0.02
N GLY A 33 17.40 9.66 -0.31
CA GLY A 33 17.40 8.31 -0.85
C GLY A 33 18.65 7.52 -0.62
N HIS A 34 18.46 6.21 -0.54
CA HIS A 34 19.50 5.19 -0.63
C HIS A 34 19.75 4.91 -2.12
N VAL A 35 20.36 5.89 -2.79
CA VAL A 35 20.46 5.95 -4.26
C VAL A 35 21.15 4.71 -4.86
N GLY A 36 22.11 4.12 -4.13
CA GLY A 36 22.82 2.91 -4.56
C GLY A 36 21.90 1.70 -4.79
N ASP A 37 20.77 1.65 -4.11
CA ASP A 37 19.85 0.51 -4.12
C ASP A 37 18.55 0.82 -4.89
N GLY A 38 18.48 1.99 -5.54
CA GLY A 38 17.31 2.41 -6.32
C GLY A 38 16.15 2.95 -5.47
N ASN A 39 16.40 3.20 -4.18
CA ASN A 39 15.37 3.60 -3.23
C ASN A 39 15.41 5.10 -2.88
N PHE A 40 14.22 5.70 -2.72
CA PHE A 40 14.10 7.01 -2.12
C PHE A 40 12.90 7.14 -1.19
N HIS A 41 12.89 8.26 -0.45
CA HIS A 41 11.84 8.65 0.45
C HIS A 41 11.31 10.04 0.11
N ALA A 42 10.00 10.15 -0.06
CA ALA A 42 9.30 11.43 -0.10
C ALA A 42 8.77 11.78 1.30
N LEU A 43 9.28 12.86 1.88
CA LEU A 43 8.74 13.45 3.10
C LEU A 43 7.86 14.63 2.69
N ILE A 44 6.54 14.43 2.75
CA ILE A 44 5.53 15.42 2.36
C ILE A 44 4.90 16.00 3.64
N LEU A 45 4.88 17.32 3.74
CA LEU A 45 4.31 18.04 4.88
C LEU A 45 2.87 18.47 4.57
N PHE A 46 1.98 18.27 5.53
CA PHE A 46 0.58 18.69 5.48
C PHE A 46 0.09 19.05 6.89
N ARG A 47 -1.00 19.83 6.97
CA ARG A 47 -1.49 20.44 8.22
C ARG A 47 -2.93 20.06 8.56
N ASP A 48 -3.74 19.78 7.56
CA ASP A 48 -5.18 19.55 7.71
C ASP A 48 -5.68 18.42 6.78
N GLU A 49 -6.94 18.03 6.96
CA GLU A 49 -7.57 16.95 6.17
C GLU A 49 -7.67 17.29 4.68
N LYS A 50 -7.77 18.58 4.33
CA LYS A 50 -7.83 19.01 2.92
C LYS A 50 -6.49 18.77 2.25
N GLU A 51 -5.39 19.15 2.89
CA GLU A 51 -4.03 18.85 2.42
C GLU A 51 -3.77 17.34 2.43
N LEU A 52 -4.28 16.60 3.42
CA LEU A 52 -4.13 15.14 3.49
C LEU A 52 -4.70 14.44 2.26
N ASN A 53 -5.87 14.85 1.75
CA ASN A 53 -6.44 14.27 0.53
C ASN A 53 -5.52 14.49 -0.68
N THR A 54 -5.02 15.73 -0.85
CA THR A 54 -4.06 16.06 -1.92
C THR A 54 -2.76 15.27 -1.79
N VAL A 55 -2.27 15.08 -0.56
CA VAL A 55 -1.10 14.23 -0.27
C VAL A 55 -1.39 12.79 -0.63
N SER A 56 -2.54 12.25 -0.26
CA SER A 56 -2.95 10.89 -0.60
C SER A 56 -2.90 10.70 -2.11
N ASP A 57 -3.57 11.57 -2.87
CA ASP A 57 -3.60 11.49 -4.34
C ASP A 57 -2.20 11.53 -4.96
N ALA A 58 -1.31 12.37 -4.44
CA ALA A 58 0.08 12.43 -4.90
C ALA A 58 0.86 11.15 -4.57
N VAL A 59 0.60 10.54 -3.41
CA VAL A 59 1.19 9.26 -3.01
C VAL A 59 0.68 8.12 -3.89
N HIS A 60 -0.62 8.05 -4.21
CA HIS A 60 -1.16 7.09 -5.17
C HIS A 60 -0.43 7.20 -6.51
N ARG A 61 -0.31 8.43 -7.06
CA ARG A 61 0.40 8.65 -8.34
C ARG A 61 1.88 8.28 -8.28
N LEU A 62 2.56 8.52 -7.16
CA LEU A 62 3.94 8.08 -6.95
C LEU A 62 4.03 6.55 -6.99
N ILE A 63 3.19 5.86 -6.23
CA ILE A 63 3.21 4.40 -6.14
C ILE A 63 2.96 3.75 -7.51
N HIS A 64 1.93 4.19 -8.23
CA HIS A 64 1.64 3.67 -9.57
C HIS A 64 2.79 3.93 -10.56
N ARG A 65 3.45 5.09 -10.48
CA ARG A 65 4.66 5.35 -11.29
C ARG A 65 5.80 4.40 -10.94
N ALA A 66 6.05 4.15 -9.66
CA ALA A 66 7.09 3.22 -9.23
C ALA A 66 6.81 1.80 -9.74
N ILE A 67 5.58 1.30 -9.59
CA ILE A 67 5.18 -0.03 -10.08
C ILE A 67 5.31 -0.11 -11.61
N ALA A 68 4.81 0.89 -12.35
CA ALA A 68 4.96 0.96 -13.81
C ALA A 68 6.41 1.02 -14.29
N MET A 69 7.35 1.38 -13.40
CA MET A 69 8.78 1.38 -13.65
C MET A 69 9.47 0.07 -13.22
N ASP A 70 8.74 -1.04 -13.07
CA ASP A 70 9.25 -2.32 -12.52
C ASP A 70 9.84 -2.17 -11.11
N GLY A 71 9.27 -1.23 -10.34
CA GLY A 71 9.63 -0.96 -8.96
C GLY A 71 8.69 -1.61 -7.95
N THR A 72 8.86 -1.22 -6.69
CA THR A 72 8.00 -1.64 -5.58
C THR A 72 7.33 -0.43 -4.93
N CYS A 73 6.08 -0.63 -4.52
CA CYS A 73 5.36 0.33 -3.68
C CYS A 73 5.96 0.42 -2.29
N THR A 74 6.95 -0.38 -1.88
CA THR A 74 7.58 -0.22 -0.58
C THR A 74 9.04 -0.60 -0.61
N GLY A 75 9.91 0.41 -0.58
CA GLY A 75 11.35 0.16 -0.58
C GLY A 75 11.83 -0.55 0.68
N GLU A 76 11.55 0.03 1.85
CA GLU A 76 11.97 -0.53 3.15
C GLU A 76 10.91 -0.46 4.26
N HIS A 77 9.81 0.29 4.08
CA HIS A 77 8.87 0.59 5.19
C HIS A 77 7.73 -0.44 5.32
N GLY A 78 7.68 -1.42 4.42
CA GLY A 78 6.64 -2.43 4.35
C GLY A 78 5.27 -1.86 3.90
N VAL A 79 4.26 -2.72 3.98
CA VAL A 79 2.91 -2.45 3.43
C VAL A 79 1.98 -1.84 4.48
N GLY A 80 2.02 -2.38 5.70
CA GLY A 80 1.13 -1.99 6.79
C GLY A 80 -0.35 -2.06 6.39
N VAL A 81 -1.12 -1.02 6.74
CA VAL A 81 -2.52 -0.88 6.27
C VAL A 81 -2.56 -0.12 4.94
N GLY A 82 -1.79 0.98 4.85
CA GLY A 82 -1.93 2.00 3.81
C GLY A 82 -1.43 1.64 2.41
N LYS A 83 -0.73 0.51 2.23
CA LYS A 83 -0.27 0.07 0.91
C LYS A 83 -0.85 -1.26 0.45
N THR A 84 -1.85 -1.80 1.16
CA THR A 84 -2.40 -3.12 0.83
C THR A 84 -3.01 -3.16 -0.57
N GLU A 85 -3.65 -2.07 -0.99
CA GLU A 85 -4.37 -1.99 -2.27
C GLU A 85 -3.46 -2.17 -3.49
N TYR A 86 -2.17 -1.86 -3.38
CA TYR A 86 -1.22 -1.94 -4.48
C TYR A 86 -0.59 -3.33 -4.66
N LEU A 87 -0.79 -4.25 -3.70
CA LEU A 87 -0.11 -5.55 -3.73
C LEU A 87 -0.49 -6.40 -4.94
N VAL A 88 -1.74 -6.33 -5.39
CA VAL A 88 -2.18 -7.09 -6.57
C VAL A 88 -1.56 -6.51 -7.84
N GLU A 89 -1.45 -5.18 -7.93
CA GLU A 89 -0.81 -4.51 -9.05
C GLU A 89 0.69 -4.82 -9.11
N GLU A 90 1.38 -4.81 -7.96
CA GLU A 90 2.82 -5.07 -7.88
C GLU A 90 3.18 -6.56 -8.04
N LEU A 91 2.46 -7.46 -7.37
CA LEU A 91 2.85 -8.87 -7.22
C LEU A 91 1.97 -9.86 -8.01
N GLY A 92 0.83 -9.40 -8.52
CA GLY A 92 -0.19 -10.25 -9.15
C GLY A 92 -1.08 -10.99 -8.15
N GLU A 93 -2.23 -11.46 -8.65
CA GLU A 93 -3.23 -12.16 -7.83
C GLU A 93 -2.70 -13.46 -7.21
N ASP A 94 -1.98 -14.27 -7.98
CA ASP A 94 -1.48 -15.57 -7.53
C ASP A 94 -0.50 -15.45 -6.35
N THR A 95 0.43 -14.49 -6.43
CA THR A 95 1.39 -14.22 -5.35
C THR A 95 0.66 -13.75 -4.10
N VAL A 96 -0.31 -12.86 -4.26
CA VAL A 96 -1.12 -12.36 -3.15
C VAL A 96 -1.91 -13.50 -2.50
N GLU A 97 -2.54 -14.40 -3.28
CA GLU A 97 -3.24 -15.58 -2.77
C GLU A 97 -2.33 -16.55 -2.02
N LEU A 98 -1.10 -16.75 -2.49
CA LEU A 98 -0.10 -17.53 -1.75
C LEU A 98 0.20 -16.90 -0.38
N MET A 99 0.37 -15.57 -0.32
CA MET A 99 0.56 -14.88 0.96
C MET A 99 -0.64 -15.06 1.89
N LYS A 100 -1.89 -15.01 1.36
CA LYS A 100 -3.10 -15.31 2.16
C LYS A 100 -3.07 -16.71 2.73
N THR A 101 -2.63 -17.68 1.92
CA THR A 101 -2.58 -19.10 2.27
C THR A 101 -1.58 -19.34 3.40
N VAL A 102 -0.39 -18.74 3.31
CA VAL A 102 0.62 -18.78 4.39
C VAL A 102 0.08 -18.13 5.67
N LYS A 103 -0.55 -16.95 5.56
CA LYS A 103 -1.16 -16.27 6.71
C LYS A 103 -2.22 -17.13 7.40
N LYS A 104 -3.09 -17.79 6.63
CA LYS A 104 -4.13 -18.70 7.14
C LYS A 104 -3.57 -19.90 7.87
N ALA A 105 -2.49 -20.48 7.34
CA ALA A 105 -1.85 -21.64 7.96
C ALA A 105 -1.23 -21.29 9.33
N ILE A 106 -0.66 -20.10 9.46
CA ILE A 106 0.03 -19.65 10.69
C ILE A 106 -0.94 -19.03 11.70
N ASP A 107 -1.95 -18.30 11.22
CA ASP A 107 -2.89 -17.55 12.07
C ASP A 107 -4.35 -17.79 11.61
N PRO A 108 -4.88 -18.99 11.86
CA PRO A 108 -6.22 -19.39 11.39
C PRO A 108 -7.34 -18.58 12.03
N LEU A 109 -7.10 -17.98 13.21
CA LEU A 109 -8.05 -17.14 13.92
C LEU A 109 -7.89 -15.64 13.59
N ASN A 110 -6.92 -15.28 12.74
CA ASN A 110 -6.61 -13.93 12.33
C ASN A 110 -6.35 -12.96 13.51
N LEU A 111 -5.60 -13.40 14.52
CA LEU A 111 -5.27 -12.64 15.73
C LEU A 111 -4.03 -11.77 15.55
N PHE A 112 -3.11 -12.13 14.65
CA PHE A 112 -1.84 -11.43 14.48
C PHE A 112 -2.01 -10.25 13.51
N ASN A 113 -2.11 -9.04 14.07
CA ASN A 113 -2.21 -7.78 13.33
C ASN A 113 -3.38 -7.76 12.30
N PRO A 114 -4.64 -7.95 12.75
CA PRO A 114 -5.78 -7.92 11.84
C PRO A 114 -5.85 -6.58 11.09
N GLY A 115 -6.09 -6.65 9.79
CA GLY A 115 -6.24 -5.47 8.92
C GLY A 115 -4.93 -4.89 8.37
N LYS A 116 -3.75 -5.31 8.83
CA LYS A 116 -2.48 -5.05 8.14
C LYS A 116 -2.26 -6.10 7.06
N VAL A 117 -1.74 -5.68 5.91
CA VAL A 117 -1.56 -6.53 4.72
C VAL A 117 -2.89 -7.25 4.46
N ARG A 118 -3.97 -6.46 4.37
CA ARG A 118 -5.35 -6.96 4.40
C ARG A 118 -5.62 -7.87 3.21
N PHE A 119 -5.60 -9.15 3.50
CA PHE A 119 -6.17 -10.18 2.67
C PHE A 119 -7.65 -10.27 3.03
N GLY A 120 -8.57 -10.14 2.07
CA GLY A 120 -10.01 -10.21 2.34
C GLY A 120 -10.40 -11.52 3.02
N PHE A 121 -10.50 -11.52 4.35
CA PHE A 121 -11.12 -12.59 5.11
C PHE A 121 -12.60 -12.26 5.19
N LEU A 122 -13.38 -12.74 4.23
CA LEU A 122 -14.82 -12.76 4.39
C LEU A 122 -15.09 -13.57 5.67
N ARG A 123 -15.59 -12.92 6.72
CA ARG A 123 -16.18 -13.63 7.86
C ARG A 123 -17.34 -14.44 7.30
N ALA A 124 -17.14 -15.74 7.09
CA ALA A 124 -18.23 -16.70 7.03
C ALA A 124 -18.79 -16.86 8.46
N LEU A 125 -19.48 -15.82 8.95
CA LEU A 125 -20.34 -15.88 10.13
C LEU A 125 -21.77 -15.69 9.63
N HIS A 126 -22.27 -16.72 8.97
CA HIS A 126 -23.69 -16.99 8.77
C HIS A 126 -23.89 -18.49 8.98
N MET A 127 -23.88 -18.93 10.24
CA MET A 127 -24.54 -20.18 10.61
C MET A 127 -25.16 -20.07 12.01
N SER A 128 -26.47 -20.30 12.02
CA SER A 128 -27.33 -20.62 13.17
C SER A 128 -27.74 -19.47 14.09
N ALA A 129 -28.80 -18.76 13.70
CA ALA A 129 -29.81 -18.29 14.65
C ALA A 129 -31.02 -19.21 14.52
N SER A 130 -31.08 -20.21 15.41
CA SER A 130 -32.29 -20.94 15.75
C SER A 130 -33.36 -19.96 16.20
N LEU A 131 -34.41 -19.75 15.39
CA LEU A 131 -35.65 -19.14 15.83
C LEU A 131 -36.79 -20.13 15.62
N THR A 132 -37.01 -20.86 16.70
CA THR A 132 -38.29 -21.42 17.12
C THR A 132 -39.43 -20.44 16.82
N SER A 133 -40.40 -20.89 16.03
CA SER A 133 -41.79 -20.41 16.13
C SER A 133 -42.70 -21.40 15.42
N LEU A 134 -43.20 -22.37 16.20
CA LEU A 134 -44.48 -23.01 15.94
C LEU A 134 -45.52 -21.93 15.61
N ARG A 135 -46.30 -22.14 14.55
CA ARG A 135 -47.75 -21.92 14.57
C ARG A 135 -48.39 -22.80 13.51
N VAL A 136 -49.38 -23.55 13.99
CA VAL A 136 -50.43 -24.23 13.23
C VAL A 136 -51.17 -23.22 12.36
#